data_AF-K0RZF0-F1
#
_entry.id   AF-K0RZF0-F1
#
_cell.length_a   1.000
_cell.length_b   1.000
_cell.length_c   1.000
_cell.angle_alpha   90.00
_cell.angle_beta   90.00
_cell.angle_gamma   90.00
#
_symmetry.space_group_name_H-M   'P 1'
#
loop_
_entity.id
_entity.type
_entity.pdbx_description
1 polymer ?
#
loop_
_entity_poly.entity_id
_entity_poly.type
_entity_poly.pdbx_seq_one_letter_code
_entity_poly.pdbx_strand_id
1 'polypeptide(L)'
;MSSDICDDIGCDSRNYGNCRITPVYTTPWESEVLLGCLCDEGYTGYDCSLRTCPSGDNPLTESQQNDVQLLECHADSGSFTLTFKGETTVPISVDATVTEMMSAIDALPTVREVDVQWTQGNDKACVSSGNLIQVTFLQDFGDLPLLVPDGTNLGQTSLSEIPIITSEKVATGTKEDDSCSNHGHCNESLGVCKCLEDWQTSDGYGSAGTRGDCGHRSSGTTSSCPSPVGEPACLGHGTCQGPPTYLCTCENGRTGPDCSELSCPEGPAWFSMPTSDNTAHGMEECSRMGLCDRQTGVCDCREGFEGSACQYLTCENDCSGNGQCLSMSSLAAAHGVDYGSDPNDPLTWDAHMVSGCLCSDGFEGPTCKHRSCPKGDDPNTRHQNNEIQVLSCVDSDDSGEFSIGFGDESVQIMSTATAADIETALNTLASIERVVVSYSDPEIYVGAPNLDSDALQVCRASGGSVDVEFLVPTGNVPELTISSVVGIDGALSVTTSQEGTKEYDVCSNRGLCDHETGLCECFTGFGSSDGQGQAGHRDDCGYRLEYAFDS
;
A
#
# COMPACT_ATOMS: atom_id res chain seq x y z
N MET A 1 15.46 31.13 14.16
CA MET A 1 15.96 29.91 13.50
C MET A 1 15.02 29.71 12.33
N SER A 2 15.55 29.98 11.13
CA SER A 2 14.83 30.06 9.86
C SER A 2 14.25 28.69 9.51
N SER A 3 13.03 28.70 8.96
CA SER A 3 12.26 27.54 8.51
C SER A 3 12.07 27.57 6.99
N ASP A 4 13.06 28.04 6.24
CA ASP A 4 13.03 28.05 4.78
C ASP A 4 13.98 26.97 4.24
N ILE A 5 13.41 25.98 3.55
CA ILE A 5 14.10 24.84 2.93
C ILE A 5 14.33 25.05 1.41
N CYS A 6 14.13 26.25 0.89
CA CYS A 6 14.23 26.50 -0.56
C CYS A 6 15.55 27.17 -1.02
N ASP A 7 16.67 26.95 -0.31
CA ASP A 7 17.99 27.52 -0.67
C ASP A 7 18.97 26.49 -1.29
N ASP A 8 18.50 25.28 -1.64
CA ASP A 8 19.39 24.24 -2.17
C ASP A 8 19.51 24.28 -3.70
N ILE A 9 20.77 24.42 -4.17
CA ILE A 9 21.24 24.44 -5.57
C ILE A 9 20.97 23.11 -6.33
N GLY A 10 20.26 22.16 -5.70
CA GLY A 10 19.94 20.83 -6.19
C GLY A 10 18.54 20.64 -6.80
N CYS A 11 17.83 21.71 -7.14
CA CYS A 11 16.56 21.62 -7.90
C CYS A 11 16.82 21.27 -9.37
N ASP A 12 17.37 20.08 -9.62
CA ASP A 12 17.27 19.39 -10.90
C ASP A 12 15.91 18.66 -10.93
N SER A 13 15.34 18.46 -12.12
CA SER A 13 13.94 18.03 -12.40
C SER A 13 13.54 16.65 -11.85
N ARG A 14 14.30 16.08 -10.91
CA ARG A 14 14.10 14.77 -10.29
C ARG A 14 14.00 14.81 -8.76
N ASN A 15 14.11 15.99 -8.12
CA ASN A 15 14.00 16.15 -6.66
C ASN A 15 12.80 17.05 -6.28
N TYR A 16 11.59 16.55 -6.52
CA TYR A 16 10.34 17.25 -6.24
C TYR A 16 10.06 17.51 -4.74
N GLY A 17 10.78 16.86 -3.82
CA GLY A 17 10.57 16.98 -2.37
C GLY A 17 10.96 18.35 -1.77
N ASN A 18 11.74 19.17 -2.48
CA ASN A 18 12.29 20.41 -1.93
C ASN A 18 11.53 21.70 -2.34
N CYS A 19 10.51 21.61 -3.21
CA CYS A 19 9.80 22.79 -3.74
C CYS A 19 8.28 22.81 -3.52
N ARG A 20 7.72 21.78 -2.88
CA ARG A 20 6.30 21.78 -2.47
C ARG A 20 6.22 21.73 -0.95
N ILE A 21 5.26 22.45 -0.37
CA ILE A 21 4.61 21.99 0.87
C ILE A 21 3.88 20.70 0.49
N THR A 22 4.64 19.62 0.38
CA THR A 22 4.09 18.29 0.13
C THR A 22 3.59 17.79 1.46
N PRO A 23 2.39 17.20 1.50
CA PRO A 23 1.95 16.55 2.72
C PRO A 23 3.01 15.55 3.20
N VAL A 24 3.34 15.59 4.48
CA VAL A 24 4.36 14.72 5.05
C VAL A 24 3.81 13.31 5.12
N TYR A 25 4.48 12.36 4.46
CA TYR A 25 4.10 10.94 4.43
C TYR A 25 5.24 10.10 5.00
N THR A 26 5.28 9.96 6.34
CA THR A 26 6.44 9.36 7.05
C THR A 26 6.05 8.39 8.16
N THR A 27 4.80 8.40 8.60
CA THR A 27 4.34 7.48 9.66
C THR A 27 3.80 6.15 9.14
N PRO A 28 3.15 6.08 7.96
CA PRO A 28 2.74 4.80 7.40
C PRO A 28 3.95 3.94 7.05
N TRP A 29 3.86 2.63 7.31
CA TRP A 29 4.99 1.70 7.20
C TRP A 29 5.49 1.57 5.75
N GLU A 30 4.59 1.76 4.80
CA GLU A 30 4.80 1.59 3.38
C GLU A 30 5.48 2.80 2.71
N SER A 31 5.62 3.91 3.43
CA SER A 31 6.19 5.18 2.93
C SER A 31 7.60 5.06 2.34
N GLU A 32 8.38 4.06 2.77
CA GLU A 32 9.75 3.80 2.29
C GLU A 32 9.87 2.58 1.36
N VAL A 33 8.80 1.80 1.16
CA VAL A 33 8.85 0.52 0.45
C VAL A 33 7.89 0.40 -0.73
N LEU A 34 6.79 1.17 -0.76
CA LEU A 34 5.96 1.31 -1.96
C LEU A 34 6.45 2.48 -2.81
N LEU A 35 6.79 2.18 -4.07
CA LEU A 35 7.34 3.14 -5.01
C LEU A 35 6.39 3.33 -6.20
N GLY A 36 6.07 4.59 -6.48
CA GLY A 36 5.28 5.00 -7.64
C GLY A 36 6.11 5.82 -8.63
N CYS A 37 5.63 5.93 -9.87
CA CYS A 37 6.21 6.84 -10.84
C CYS A 37 5.63 8.25 -10.68
N LEU A 38 6.51 9.25 -10.65
CA LEU A 38 6.12 10.64 -10.86
C LEU A 38 6.32 10.98 -12.33
N CYS A 39 5.24 11.27 -13.03
CA CYS A 39 5.29 11.50 -14.47
C CYS A 39 5.71 12.93 -14.80
N ASP A 40 6.54 13.06 -15.83
CA ASP A 40 6.87 14.35 -16.44
C ASP A 40 5.62 15.02 -17.02
N GLU A 41 5.68 16.34 -17.19
CA GLU A 41 4.61 17.10 -17.84
C GLU A 41 4.25 16.49 -19.21
N GLY A 42 2.95 16.33 -19.45
CA GLY A 42 2.46 15.70 -20.67
C GLY A 42 2.30 14.18 -20.58
N TYR A 43 2.72 13.54 -19.49
CA TYR A 43 2.62 12.09 -19.27
C TYR A 43 1.75 11.73 -18.06
N THR A 44 1.12 10.56 -18.12
CA THR A 44 0.21 10.02 -17.10
C THR A 44 0.20 8.49 -17.13
N GLY A 45 -0.66 7.87 -16.32
CA GLY A 45 -0.71 6.43 -16.10
C GLY A 45 0.22 5.98 -14.97
N TYR A 46 0.11 4.72 -14.59
CA TYR A 46 0.87 4.18 -13.45
C TYR A 46 2.38 4.07 -13.73
N ASP A 47 2.75 3.89 -15.00
CA ASP A 47 4.12 3.73 -15.47
C ASP A 47 4.58 4.92 -16.35
N CYS A 48 3.79 6.01 -16.37
CA CYS A 48 4.03 7.18 -17.21
C CYS A 48 4.08 6.89 -18.72
N SER A 49 3.52 5.77 -19.18
CA SER A 49 3.48 5.40 -20.60
C SER A 49 2.39 6.13 -21.38
N LEU A 50 1.38 6.66 -20.70
CA LEU A 50 0.30 7.42 -21.32
C LEU A 50 0.66 8.89 -21.41
N ARG A 51 0.01 9.60 -22.32
CA ARG A 51 0.15 11.03 -22.56
C ARG A 51 -1.15 11.75 -22.23
N THR A 52 -1.04 12.88 -21.54
CA THR A 52 -2.18 13.78 -21.33
C THR A 52 -2.53 14.48 -22.64
N CYS A 53 -3.81 14.56 -22.98
CA CYS A 53 -4.25 15.35 -24.12
C CYS A 53 -4.35 16.84 -23.79
N PRO A 54 -4.29 17.72 -24.81
CA PRO A 54 -4.61 19.12 -24.63
C PRO A 54 -6.00 19.29 -24.00
N SER A 55 -6.03 19.94 -22.85
CA SER A 55 -7.24 20.42 -22.18
C SER A 55 -7.66 21.75 -22.76
N GLY A 56 -8.92 22.18 -22.60
CA GLY A 56 -9.40 23.47 -23.07
C GLY A 56 -10.80 23.89 -22.70
N ASP A 57 -11.11 25.11 -23.13
CA ASP A 57 -12.39 25.75 -22.91
C ASP A 57 -13.47 25.14 -23.80
N ASN A 58 -14.69 25.02 -23.28
CA ASN A 58 -15.85 24.72 -24.09
C ASN A 58 -16.43 26.04 -24.62
N PRO A 59 -16.32 26.36 -25.92
CA PRO A 59 -16.76 27.68 -26.42
C PRO A 59 -18.28 27.89 -26.40
N LEU A 60 -19.07 26.88 -25.97
CA LEU A 60 -20.52 26.97 -25.86
C LEU A 60 -20.99 27.43 -24.48
N THR A 61 -20.14 27.43 -23.47
CA THR A 61 -20.47 27.98 -22.15
C THR A 61 -20.43 29.51 -22.21
N GLU A 62 -21.46 30.15 -21.64
CA GLU A 62 -21.65 31.60 -21.77
C GLU A 62 -21.09 32.36 -20.55
N SER A 63 -20.75 33.63 -20.74
CA SER A 63 -20.31 34.55 -19.66
C SER A 63 -19.06 34.11 -18.90
N GLN A 64 -18.12 33.49 -19.61
CA GLN A 64 -16.86 33.02 -19.04
C GLN A 64 -15.82 34.13 -18.93
N GLN A 65 -14.88 33.97 -18.01
CA GLN A 65 -13.76 34.89 -17.81
C GLN A 65 -12.49 34.14 -17.43
N ASN A 66 -11.35 34.79 -17.68
CA ASN A 66 -10.03 34.31 -17.30
C ASN A 66 -9.77 34.54 -15.81
N ASP A 67 -8.83 33.79 -15.24
CA ASP A 67 -8.32 34.05 -13.90
C ASP A 67 -7.47 35.33 -13.92
N VAL A 68 -7.75 36.24 -12.98
CA VAL A 68 -7.05 37.51 -12.84
C VAL A 68 -6.53 37.65 -11.42
N GLN A 69 -5.25 37.92 -11.31
CA GLN A 69 -4.56 38.11 -10.05
C GLN A 69 -3.93 39.49 -10.01
N LEU A 70 -3.82 40.06 -8.82
CA LEU A 70 -3.24 41.38 -8.59
C LEU A 70 -2.07 41.24 -7.63
N LEU A 71 -0.92 41.72 -8.07
CA LEU A 71 0.25 41.87 -7.21
C LEU A 71 0.38 43.33 -6.81
N GLU A 72 0.72 43.57 -5.55
CA GLU A 72 1.01 44.91 -5.05
C GLU A 72 2.45 44.95 -4.56
N CYS A 73 3.30 45.73 -5.23
CA CYS A 73 4.73 45.81 -4.91
C CYS A 73 5.12 47.20 -4.38
N HIS A 74 5.58 47.24 -3.14
CA HIS A 74 6.12 48.42 -2.46
C HIS A 74 7.64 48.27 -2.35
N ALA A 75 8.42 48.77 -3.31
CA ALA A 75 9.88 48.74 -3.28
C ALA A 75 10.50 49.77 -4.24
N ASP A 76 11.76 50.17 -4.00
CA ASP A 76 12.52 51.07 -4.91
C ASP A 76 13.91 50.53 -5.31
N SER A 77 14.31 49.38 -4.77
CA SER A 77 15.56 48.69 -5.08
C SER A 77 15.43 47.18 -4.90
N GLY A 78 16.33 46.42 -5.55
CA GLY A 78 16.37 44.96 -5.43
C GLY A 78 15.56 44.22 -6.50
N SER A 79 15.12 43.01 -6.16
CA SER A 79 14.36 42.12 -7.04
C SER A 79 13.45 41.20 -6.23
N PHE A 80 12.48 40.60 -6.91
CA PHE A 80 11.58 39.57 -6.37
C PHE A 80 11.45 38.41 -7.34
N THR A 81 10.93 37.27 -6.88
CA THR A 81 10.56 36.14 -7.75
C THR A 81 9.08 35.81 -7.57
N LEU A 82 8.50 35.14 -8.56
CA LEU A 82 7.12 34.62 -8.49
C LEU A 82 7.15 33.10 -8.67
N THR A 83 6.41 32.39 -7.84
CA THR A 83 6.25 30.93 -7.96
C THR A 83 4.82 30.59 -8.39
N PHE A 84 4.68 29.76 -9.42
CA PHE A 84 3.40 29.24 -9.93
C PHE A 84 3.45 27.73 -10.12
N LYS A 85 2.52 27.01 -9.47
CA LYS A 85 2.43 25.54 -9.53
C LYS A 85 3.75 24.79 -9.25
N GLY A 86 4.67 25.40 -8.51
CA GLY A 86 5.98 24.83 -8.12
C GLY A 86 7.17 25.35 -8.93
N GLU A 87 6.94 26.06 -10.03
CA GLU A 87 7.99 26.65 -10.85
C GLU A 87 8.19 28.13 -10.48
N THR A 88 9.46 28.56 -10.39
CA THR A 88 9.82 29.92 -9.94
C THR A 88 10.49 30.70 -11.05
N THR A 89 10.10 31.97 -11.23
CA THR A 89 10.66 32.83 -12.25
C THR A 89 12.14 33.11 -11.97
N VAL A 90 12.87 33.54 -13.00
CA VAL A 90 14.12 34.28 -12.75
C VAL A 90 13.85 35.54 -11.92
N PRO A 91 14.84 36.08 -11.17
CA PRO A 91 14.66 37.32 -10.42
C PRO A 91 14.19 38.48 -11.29
N ILE A 92 13.05 39.08 -10.92
CA ILE A 92 12.42 40.21 -11.58
C ILE A 92 12.87 41.49 -10.86
N SER A 93 13.51 42.40 -11.61
CA SER A 93 13.96 43.69 -11.08
C SER A 93 12.77 44.56 -10.64
N VAL A 94 12.93 45.35 -9.58
CA VAL A 94 11.96 46.40 -9.22
C VAL A 94 11.71 47.40 -10.36
N ASP A 95 12.69 47.60 -11.23
CA ASP A 95 12.63 48.49 -12.38
C ASP A 95 12.08 47.78 -13.65
N ALA A 96 11.68 46.52 -13.55
CA ALA A 96 11.23 45.74 -14.70
C ALA A 96 10.02 46.39 -15.38
N THR A 97 10.04 46.40 -16.71
CA THR A 97 8.92 46.81 -17.56
C THR A 97 7.85 45.72 -17.64
N VAL A 98 6.66 46.07 -18.13
CA VAL A 98 5.56 45.11 -18.36
C VAL A 98 6.06 43.90 -19.16
N THR A 99 6.79 44.15 -20.24
CA THR A 99 7.28 43.11 -21.15
C THR A 99 8.30 42.21 -20.48
N GLU A 100 9.19 42.75 -19.65
CA GLU A 100 10.17 41.94 -18.91
C GLU A 100 9.48 41.05 -17.87
N MET A 101 8.48 41.58 -17.17
CA MET A 101 7.70 40.81 -16.21
C MET A 101 6.85 39.73 -16.88
N MET A 102 6.14 40.06 -17.95
CA MET A 102 5.39 39.11 -18.78
C MET A 102 6.32 37.99 -19.27
N SER A 103 7.47 38.34 -19.84
CA SER A 103 8.45 37.35 -20.32
C SER A 103 9.00 36.46 -19.21
N ALA A 104 9.14 36.98 -17.98
CA ALA A 104 9.60 36.18 -16.85
C ALA A 104 8.55 35.15 -16.40
N ILE A 105 7.25 35.51 -16.46
CA ILE A 105 6.14 34.63 -16.10
C ILE A 105 5.86 33.61 -17.22
N ASP A 106 5.83 34.04 -18.48
CA ASP A 106 5.63 33.16 -19.65
C ASP A 106 6.80 32.15 -19.84
N ALA A 107 7.94 32.38 -19.20
CA ALA A 107 9.06 31.45 -19.22
C ALA A 107 8.88 30.26 -18.25
N LEU A 108 7.87 30.29 -17.38
CA LEU A 108 7.56 29.16 -16.49
C LEU A 108 6.95 28.01 -17.31
N PRO A 109 7.44 26.76 -17.17
CA PRO A 109 6.85 25.60 -17.86
C PRO A 109 5.37 25.39 -17.55
N THR A 110 4.93 25.81 -16.36
CA THR A 110 3.55 25.68 -15.87
C THR A 110 2.61 26.78 -16.34
N VAL A 111 3.09 27.73 -17.15
CA VAL A 111 2.32 28.85 -17.70
C VAL A 111 2.41 28.81 -19.22
N ARG A 112 1.27 28.94 -19.90
CA ARG A 112 1.22 29.02 -21.36
C ARG A 112 1.34 30.45 -21.87
N GLU A 113 0.53 31.35 -21.31
CA GLU A 113 0.51 32.76 -21.73
C GLU A 113 -0.21 33.64 -20.70
N VAL A 114 0.38 34.79 -20.35
CA VAL A 114 -0.24 35.82 -19.50
C VAL A 114 -0.27 37.20 -20.17
N ASP A 115 -1.27 38.00 -19.81
CA ASP A 115 -1.24 39.45 -19.99
C ASP A 115 -0.86 40.13 -18.67
N VAL A 116 0.05 41.11 -18.72
CA VAL A 116 0.51 41.86 -17.55
C VAL A 116 0.23 43.33 -17.79
N GLN A 117 -0.39 44.01 -16.82
CA GLN A 117 -0.71 45.44 -16.92
C GLN A 117 -0.44 46.18 -15.61
N TRP A 118 0.13 47.38 -15.72
CA TRP A 118 0.19 48.33 -14.61
C TRP A 118 -1.12 49.09 -14.50
N THR A 119 -1.81 49.04 -13.36
CA THR A 119 -3.14 49.66 -13.24
C THR A 119 -3.11 51.13 -12.81
N GLN A 120 -1.95 51.64 -12.38
CA GLN A 120 -1.79 53.01 -11.83
C GLN A 120 -0.90 53.94 -12.67
N GLY A 121 -0.54 53.56 -13.91
CA GLY A 121 0.24 54.43 -14.81
C GLY A 121 1.73 54.57 -14.47
N ASN A 122 2.25 53.68 -13.61
CA ASN A 122 3.69 53.53 -13.38
C ASN A 122 4.38 52.92 -14.61
N ASP A 123 5.71 52.99 -14.68
CA ASP A 123 6.54 52.40 -15.75
C ASP A 123 7.45 51.25 -15.27
N LYS A 124 7.35 50.89 -13.98
CA LYS A 124 8.18 49.91 -13.27
C LYS A 124 7.33 48.93 -12.48
N ALA A 125 7.85 47.73 -12.25
CA ALA A 125 7.20 46.69 -11.46
C ALA A 125 6.92 47.16 -10.02
N CYS A 126 7.86 47.85 -9.38
CA CYS A 126 7.71 48.36 -8.02
C CYS A 126 8.01 49.86 -7.92
N VAL A 127 7.26 50.55 -7.06
CA VAL A 127 7.59 51.89 -6.59
C VAL A 127 7.38 51.95 -5.08
N SER A 128 8.05 52.87 -4.38
CA SER A 128 7.98 52.93 -2.90
C SER A 128 6.55 53.10 -2.38
N SER A 129 5.71 53.86 -3.11
CA SER A 129 4.29 54.07 -2.76
C SER A 129 3.36 52.91 -3.10
N GLY A 130 3.88 51.84 -3.70
CA GLY A 130 3.10 50.72 -4.23
C GLY A 130 2.81 50.86 -5.72
N ASN A 131 3.03 49.78 -6.47
CA ASN A 131 2.49 49.58 -7.81
C ASN A 131 1.53 48.39 -7.81
N LEU A 132 0.42 48.54 -8.52
CA LEU A 132 -0.58 47.49 -8.72
C LEU A 132 -0.39 46.84 -10.10
N ILE A 133 -0.06 45.56 -10.07
CA ILE A 133 0.28 44.74 -11.23
C ILE A 133 -0.84 43.73 -11.45
N GLN A 134 -1.63 43.91 -12.50
CA GLN A 134 -2.63 42.95 -12.88
C GLN A 134 -1.99 41.89 -13.78
N VAL A 135 -2.16 40.62 -13.43
CA VAL A 135 -1.78 39.46 -14.25
C VAL A 135 -3.05 38.72 -14.64
N THR A 136 -3.27 38.52 -15.93
CA THR A 136 -4.42 37.77 -16.47
C THR A 136 -3.91 36.54 -17.21
N PHE A 137 -4.33 35.35 -16.80
CA PHE A 137 -3.95 34.11 -17.48
C PHE A 137 -4.77 33.97 -18.77
N LEU A 138 -4.10 33.91 -19.92
CA LEU A 138 -4.76 33.93 -21.23
C LEU A 138 -4.99 32.53 -21.81
N GLN A 139 -4.18 31.55 -21.42
CA GLN A 139 -4.19 30.20 -22.02
C GLN A 139 -4.26 29.05 -21.00
N ASP A 140 -4.14 29.39 -19.72
CA ASP A 140 -4.36 28.51 -18.57
C ASP A 140 -5.76 28.84 -18.02
N PHE A 141 -6.67 27.88 -18.07
CA PHE A 141 -8.09 28.08 -17.74
C PHE A 141 -8.46 27.46 -16.38
N GLY A 142 -9.66 27.78 -15.89
CA GLY A 142 -10.16 27.36 -14.58
C GLY A 142 -9.76 28.25 -13.40
N ASP A 143 -10.02 27.77 -12.19
CA ASP A 143 -9.65 28.42 -10.93
C ASP A 143 -8.18 28.14 -10.59
N LEU A 144 -7.29 29.08 -10.90
CA LEU A 144 -5.84 28.88 -10.83
C LEU A 144 -5.27 29.23 -9.43
N PRO A 145 -4.26 28.53 -8.90
CA PRO A 145 -3.61 28.95 -7.65
C PRO A 145 -2.98 30.35 -7.79
N LEU A 146 -2.79 31.06 -6.68
CA LEU A 146 -2.12 32.36 -6.69
C LEU A 146 -0.65 32.24 -7.10
N LEU A 147 -0.16 33.24 -7.84
CA LEU A 147 1.26 33.55 -7.94
C LEU A 147 1.77 33.91 -6.54
N VAL A 148 2.72 33.14 -6.02
CA VAL A 148 3.29 33.38 -4.70
C VAL A 148 4.57 34.20 -4.84
N PRO A 149 4.60 35.46 -4.39
CA PRO A 149 5.78 36.29 -4.52
C PRO A 149 6.78 36.08 -3.38
N ASP A 150 8.07 36.09 -3.71
CA ASP A 150 9.17 36.19 -2.74
C ASP A 150 9.88 37.54 -2.89
N GLY A 151 9.65 38.40 -1.89
CA GLY A 151 10.22 39.74 -1.79
C GLY A 151 11.44 39.87 -0.89
N THR A 152 12.09 38.77 -0.47
CA THR A 152 13.22 38.78 0.47
C THR A 152 14.39 39.68 0.03
N ASN A 153 14.56 39.86 -1.28
CA ASN A 153 15.60 40.71 -1.88
C ASN A 153 15.11 42.13 -2.23
N LEU A 154 13.91 42.52 -1.79
CA LEU A 154 13.40 43.87 -1.99
C LEU A 154 14.01 44.86 -0.98
N GLY A 155 14.28 46.06 -1.46
CA GLY A 155 14.82 47.17 -0.69
C GLY A 155 13.99 48.44 -0.84
N GLN A 156 14.11 49.30 0.16
CA GLN A 156 13.59 50.65 0.13
C GLN A 156 14.60 51.66 0.68
N THR A 157 14.69 52.84 0.08
CA THR A 157 15.52 53.95 0.58
C THR A 157 14.88 54.68 1.76
N SER A 158 13.55 54.59 1.92
CA SER A 158 12.80 55.11 3.06
C SER A 158 12.85 54.13 4.24
N LEU A 159 13.34 54.57 5.41
CA LEU A 159 13.39 53.73 6.62
C LEU A 159 12.02 53.57 7.32
N SER A 160 10.96 54.17 6.78
CA SER A 160 9.61 54.16 7.38
C SER A 160 8.63 53.21 6.69
N GLU A 161 9.02 52.61 5.58
CA GLU A 161 8.21 51.69 4.78
C GLU A 161 8.95 50.33 4.67
N ILE A 162 8.20 49.24 4.77
CA ILE A 162 8.76 47.88 4.70
C ILE A 162 8.65 47.43 3.25
N PRO A 163 9.76 47.04 2.58
CA PRO A 163 9.67 46.46 1.25
C PRO A 163 8.83 45.19 1.29
N ILE A 164 7.78 45.13 0.47
CA ILE A 164 6.88 43.99 0.41
C ILE A 164 6.24 43.87 -0.97
N ILE A 165 5.96 42.63 -1.34
CA ILE A 165 5.10 42.29 -2.46
C ILE A 165 4.04 41.30 -1.98
N THR A 166 2.79 41.52 -2.36
CA THR A 166 1.65 40.66 -2.03
C THR A 166 0.94 40.22 -3.30
N SER A 167 0.11 39.18 -3.17
CA SER A 167 -0.72 38.65 -4.25
C SER A 167 -2.14 38.41 -3.77
N GLU A 168 -3.13 38.78 -4.56
CA GLU A 168 -4.53 38.45 -4.33
C GLU A 168 -5.26 38.07 -5.63
N LYS A 169 -6.39 37.38 -5.48
CA LYS A 169 -7.24 37.00 -6.62
C LYS A 169 -8.32 38.06 -6.84
N VAL A 170 -8.36 38.62 -8.05
CA VAL A 170 -9.34 39.64 -8.46
C VAL A 170 -10.53 39.00 -9.15
N ALA A 171 -10.28 38.02 -10.02
CA ALA A 171 -11.31 37.26 -10.70
C ALA A 171 -10.93 35.78 -10.71
N THR A 172 -11.84 34.93 -10.25
CA THR A 172 -11.73 33.48 -10.43
C THR A 172 -12.03 33.15 -11.89
N GLY A 173 -11.11 32.41 -12.52
CA GLY A 173 -11.33 31.90 -13.88
C GLY A 173 -12.50 30.93 -13.92
N THR A 174 -13.36 31.09 -14.91
CA THR A 174 -14.57 30.26 -15.11
C THR A 174 -14.59 29.50 -16.42
N LYS A 175 -13.60 29.74 -17.29
CA LYS A 175 -13.37 28.90 -18.47
C LYS A 175 -13.06 27.47 -18.04
N GLU A 176 -13.61 26.50 -18.76
CA GLU A 176 -13.27 25.11 -18.53
C GLU A 176 -11.83 24.82 -18.97
N ASP A 177 -11.21 23.80 -18.39
CA ASP A 177 -9.92 23.24 -18.83
C ASP A 177 -10.06 21.73 -18.99
N ASP A 178 -11.08 21.33 -19.76
CA ASP A 178 -11.45 19.92 -19.91
C ASP A 178 -10.66 19.26 -21.04
N SER A 179 -10.35 17.97 -20.89
CA SER A 179 -9.67 17.18 -21.92
C SER A 179 -10.39 17.31 -23.26
N CYS A 180 -9.67 17.76 -24.29
CA CYS A 180 -10.20 17.98 -25.62
C CYS A 180 -11.45 18.87 -25.66
N SER A 181 -11.56 19.85 -24.74
CA SER A 181 -12.69 20.79 -24.63
C SER A 181 -14.06 20.10 -24.57
N ASN A 182 -14.12 18.83 -24.14
CA ASN A 182 -15.29 17.93 -24.24
C ASN A 182 -15.84 17.70 -25.66
N HIS A 183 -15.07 18.02 -26.70
CA HIS A 183 -15.45 17.91 -28.11
C HIS A 183 -14.50 17.03 -28.92
N GLY A 184 -13.77 16.16 -28.25
CA GLY A 184 -12.90 15.17 -28.86
C GLY A 184 -12.58 14.01 -27.92
N HIS A 185 -12.17 12.90 -28.52
CA HIS A 185 -11.65 11.76 -27.78
C HIS A 185 -10.14 11.93 -27.59
N CYS A 186 -9.65 11.71 -26.37
CA CYS A 186 -8.23 11.73 -26.11
C CYS A 186 -7.57 10.43 -26.59
N ASN A 187 -6.60 10.53 -27.50
CA ASN A 187 -5.71 9.40 -27.76
C ASN A 187 -4.53 9.47 -26.79
N GLU A 188 -4.63 8.74 -25.69
CA GLU A 188 -3.64 8.74 -24.61
C GLU A 188 -2.28 8.16 -25.04
N SER A 189 -2.21 7.33 -26.08
CA SER A 189 -0.91 6.85 -26.58
C SER A 189 -0.12 7.93 -27.34
N LEU A 190 -0.82 8.92 -27.90
CA LEU A 190 -0.21 10.00 -28.70
C LEU A 190 -0.24 11.36 -27.97
N GLY A 191 -1.14 11.54 -27.00
CA GLY A 191 -1.41 12.82 -26.35
C GLY A 191 -2.09 13.81 -27.28
N VAL A 192 -2.95 13.32 -28.17
CA VAL A 192 -3.61 14.15 -29.20
C VAL A 192 -5.11 13.95 -29.16
N CYS A 193 -5.85 15.05 -29.20
CA CYS A 193 -7.29 15.02 -29.31
C CYS A 193 -7.75 14.66 -30.73
N LYS A 194 -8.61 13.65 -30.82
CA LYS A 194 -9.38 13.34 -32.02
C LYS A 194 -10.72 14.04 -31.92
N CYS A 195 -10.82 15.22 -32.54
CA CYS A 195 -12.04 16.02 -32.50
C CYS A 195 -13.23 15.30 -33.12
N LEU A 196 -14.40 15.55 -32.54
CA LEU A 196 -15.69 15.15 -33.08
C LEU A 196 -15.98 15.90 -34.39
N GLU A 197 -17.00 15.43 -35.11
CA GLU A 197 -17.44 16.09 -36.34
C GLU A 197 -17.80 17.58 -36.08
N ASP A 198 -17.43 18.46 -37.00
CA ASP A 198 -17.51 19.94 -36.90
C ASP A 198 -16.58 20.63 -35.88
N TRP A 199 -15.75 19.89 -35.15
CA TRP A 199 -14.82 20.45 -34.16
C TRP A 199 -13.37 20.38 -34.64
N GLN A 200 -12.59 21.41 -34.29
CA GLN A 200 -11.18 21.59 -34.64
C GLN A 200 -10.43 22.27 -33.50
N THR A 201 -9.10 22.26 -33.61
CA THR A 201 -8.20 22.97 -32.71
C THR A 201 -8.49 24.47 -32.62
N SER A 202 -8.40 25.02 -31.41
CA SER A 202 -8.76 26.41 -31.11
C SER A 202 -7.56 27.29 -30.74
N ASP A 203 -7.83 28.58 -30.57
CA ASP A 203 -6.96 29.58 -29.96
C ASP A 203 -7.22 29.79 -28.45
N GLY A 204 -8.10 28.98 -27.84
CA GLY A 204 -8.57 29.12 -26.46
C GLY A 204 -9.78 30.06 -26.29
N TYR A 205 -10.22 30.72 -27.35
CA TYR A 205 -11.32 31.70 -27.35
C TYR A 205 -12.39 31.37 -28.39
N GLY A 206 -12.48 30.10 -28.79
CA GLY A 206 -13.48 29.60 -29.72
C GLY A 206 -13.19 29.85 -31.20
N SER A 207 -12.10 30.54 -31.53
CA SER A 207 -11.64 30.72 -32.93
C SER A 207 -10.61 29.67 -33.31
N ALA A 208 -10.36 29.50 -34.60
CA ALA A 208 -9.39 28.52 -35.10
C ALA A 208 -7.97 28.86 -34.61
N GLY A 209 -7.25 27.87 -34.09
CA GLY A 209 -5.89 28.05 -33.58
C GLY A 209 -5.12 26.73 -33.52
N THR A 210 -4.01 26.70 -32.78
CA THR A 210 -3.05 25.59 -32.77
C THR A 210 -3.00 24.81 -31.46
N ARG A 211 -3.94 25.03 -30.53
CA ARG A 211 -3.93 24.45 -29.18
C ARG A 211 -4.13 22.92 -29.17
N GLY A 212 -4.75 22.36 -30.20
CA GLY A 212 -4.96 20.90 -30.35
C GLY A 212 -6.09 20.35 -29.48
N ASP A 213 -6.99 21.22 -29.02
CA ASP A 213 -7.95 20.99 -27.92
C ASP A 213 -9.38 20.74 -28.37
N CYS A 214 -9.69 20.81 -29.67
CA CYS A 214 -11.07 20.70 -30.17
C CYS A 214 -12.02 21.81 -29.69
N GLY A 215 -11.50 22.96 -29.24
CA GLY A 215 -12.31 24.08 -28.75
C GLY A 215 -12.83 25.04 -29.83
N HIS A 216 -12.65 24.74 -31.13
CA HIS A 216 -13.14 25.59 -32.23
C HIS A 216 -14.13 24.84 -33.10
N ARG A 217 -15.26 25.48 -33.37
CA ARG A 217 -16.30 24.90 -34.22
C ARG A 217 -16.15 25.37 -35.66
N SER A 218 -15.83 24.46 -36.58
CA SER A 218 -15.54 24.79 -37.98
C SER A 218 -16.76 25.00 -38.87
N SER A 219 -17.93 24.45 -38.49
CA SER A 219 -19.13 24.48 -39.37
C SER A 219 -20.45 24.21 -38.61
N GLY A 220 -21.52 24.95 -38.92
CA GLY A 220 -22.91 24.70 -38.47
C GLY A 220 -23.38 25.50 -37.24
N THR A 221 -24.41 25.01 -36.54
CA THR A 221 -24.75 25.36 -35.14
C THR A 221 -24.88 24.08 -34.31
N THR A 222 -24.29 23.98 -33.11
CA THR A 222 -24.55 22.83 -32.22
C THR A 222 -26.01 22.87 -31.80
N SER A 223 -26.78 21.85 -32.17
CA SER A 223 -28.20 21.74 -31.80
C SER A 223 -28.55 20.38 -31.17
N SER A 224 -27.55 19.51 -31.00
CA SER A 224 -27.68 18.16 -30.47
C SER A 224 -26.37 17.73 -29.83
N CYS A 225 -26.46 16.83 -28.86
CA CYS A 225 -25.28 16.26 -28.25
C CYS A 225 -24.49 15.34 -29.19
N PRO A 226 -23.20 15.12 -28.91
CA PRO A 226 -22.33 14.24 -29.67
C PRO A 226 -22.95 12.88 -30.00
N SER A 227 -22.87 12.50 -31.27
CA SER A 227 -23.17 11.16 -31.77
C SER A 227 -22.74 11.04 -33.24
N PRO A 228 -22.27 9.86 -33.70
CA PRO A 228 -22.11 9.56 -35.12
C PRO A 228 -23.41 9.75 -35.91
N VAL A 229 -23.28 10.04 -37.21
CA VAL A 229 -24.44 10.22 -38.10
C VAL A 229 -25.32 8.98 -38.12
N GLY A 230 -26.59 9.16 -37.73
CA GLY A 230 -27.60 8.09 -37.72
C GLY A 230 -27.77 7.39 -36.38
N GLU A 231 -26.93 7.71 -35.39
CA GLU A 231 -27.01 7.17 -34.03
C GLU A 231 -27.78 8.12 -33.09
N PRO A 232 -28.38 7.62 -32.00
CA PRO A 232 -29.03 8.46 -31.00
C PRO A 232 -28.00 9.35 -30.27
N ALA A 233 -28.42 10.50 -29.75
CA ALA A 233 -27.57 11.38 -28.94
C ALA A 233 -26.89 10.61 -27.79
N CYS A 234 -25.61 10.87 -27.54
CA CYS A 234 -24.81 10.18 -26.53
C CYS A 234 -24.80 8.65 -26.71
N LEU A 235 -24.95 8.19 -27.95
CA LEU A 235 -25.11 6.78 -28.34
C LEU A 235 -26.22 6.03 -27.60
N GLY A 236 -27.17 6.75 -26.99
CA GLY A 236 -28.21 6.16 -26.14
C GLY A 236 -27.69 5.62 -24.81
N HIS A 237 -26.46 5.99 -24.41
CA HIS A 237 -25.79 5.59 -23.17
C HIS A 237 -25.61 6.74 -22.19
N GLY A 238 -26.43 7.78 -22.35
CA GLY A 238 -26.33 8.99 -21.56
C GLY A 238 -27.50 9.91 -21.81
N THR A 239 -27.56 10.94 -20.98
CA THR A 239 -28.54 12.02 -21.12
C THR A 239 -27.89 13.22 -21.78
N CYS A 240 -28.54 13.72 -22.83
CA CYS A 240 -28.11 14.90 -23.56
C CYS A 240 -28.50 16.17 -22.79
N GLN A 241 -27.52 16.96 -22.38
CA GLN A 241 -27.77 18.29 -21.83
C GLN A 241 -28.34 19.22 -22.93
N GLY A 242 -29.24 20.11 -22.53
CA GLY A 242 -29.84 21.08 -23.44
C GLY A 242 -28.87 22.21 -23.83
N PRO A 243 -29.37 23.23 -24.56
CA PRO A 243 -28.59 24.43 -24.84
C PRO A 243 -28.13 25.12 -23.53
N PRO A 244 -26.96 25.78 -23.54
CA PRO A 244 -26.11 25.99 -24.71
C PRO A 244 -25.05 24.90 -24.95
N THR A 245 -24.78 24.02 -23.98
CA THR A 245 -23.56 23.17 -23.95
C THR A 245 -23.65 21.88 -24.75
N TYR A 246 -24.83 21.26 -24.85
CA TYR A 246 -25.03 19.98 -25.56
C TYR A 246 -24.05 18.86 -25.15
N LEU A 247 -23.69 18.80 -23.87
CA LEU A 247 -22.81 17.77 -23.32
C LEU A 247 -23.58 16.47 -23.03
N CYS A 248 -22.89 15.34 -23.14
CA CYS A 248 -23.42 14.06 -22.71
C CYS A 248 -23.08 13.78 -21.25
N THR A 249 -24.10 13.61 -20.41
CA THR A 249 -23.93 13.03 -19.07
C THR A 249 -24.10 11.52 -19.18
N CYS A 250 -23.00 10.78 -19.08
CA CYS A 250 -23.00 9.34 -19.32
C CYS A 250 -23.62 8.53 -18.19
N GLU A 251 -24.15 7.36 -18.55
CA GLU A 251 -24.56 6.33 -17.60
C GLU A 251 -23.35 5.78 -16.83
N ASN A 252 -23.61 5.14 -15.68
CA ASN A 252 -22.55 4.56 -14.86
C ASN A 252 -21.72 3.53 -15.64
N GLY A 253 -20.40 3.60 -15.51
CA GLY A 253 -19.44 2.76 -16.23
C GLY A 253 -19.11 3.25 -17.65
N ARG A 254 -19.53 4.46 -18.03
CA ARG A 254 -19.19 5.10 -19.31
C ARG A 254 -18.64 6.50 -19.13
N THR A 255 -17.81 6.91 -20.09
CA THR A 255 -17.14 8.21 -20.12
C THR A 255 -16.92 8.68 -21.56
N GLY A 256 -16.22 9.79 -21.73
CA GLY A 256 -15.95 10.42 -23.01
C GLY A 256 -17.07 11.35 -23.49
N PRO A 257 -16.85 12.09 -24.58
CA PRO A 257 -17.74 13.17 -25.01
C PRO A 257 -19.10 12.70 -25.54
N ASP A 258 -19.21 11.46 -26.02
CA ASP A 258 -20.43 10.86 -26.57
C ASP A 258 -20.86 9.57 -25.84
N CYS A 259 -20.25 9.27 -24.70
CA CYS A 259 -20.46 8.06 -23.89
C CYS A 259 -20.09 6.73 -24.60
N SER A 260 -19.27 6.78 -25.64
CA SER A 260 -18.77 5.58 -26.32
C SER A 260 -17.75 4.80 -25.50
N GLU A 261 -16.99 5.47 -24.64
CA GLU A 261 -15.90 4.88 -23.85
C GLU A 261 -16.44 4.27 -22.56
N LEU A 262 -15.85 3.15 -22.14
CA LEU A 262 -16.12 2.51 -20.86
C LEU A 262 -15.14 3.02 -19.80
N SER A 263 -15.67 3.28 -18.61
CA SER A 263 -14.88 3.53 -17.41
C SER A 263 -14.40 2.19 -16.85
N CYS A 264 -13.17 2.15 -16.34
CA CYS A 264 -12.68 0.96 -15.66
C CYS A 264 -13.03 0.99 -14.17
N PRO A 265 -13.05 -0.17 -13.49
CA PRO A 265 -13.25 -0.24 -12.06
C PRO A 265 -12.19 0.56 -11.29
N GLU A 266 -12.64 1.21 -10.22
CA GLU A 266 -11.77 1.88 -9.27
C GLU A 266 -11.52 0.97 -8.07
N GLY A 267 -10.30 1.00 -7.55
CA GLY A 267 -9.88 0.31 -6.34
C GLY A 267 -8.96 1.21 -5.50
N PRO A 268 -8.65 0.82 -4.25
CA PRO A 268 -7.65 1.54 -3.47
C PRO A 268 -6.33 1.61 -4.23
N ALA A 269 -5.75 2.79 -4.36
CA ALA A 269 -4.55 2.99 -5.15
C ALA A 269 -3.31 2.42 -4.47
N TRP A 270 -2.41 1.76 -5.23
CA TRP A 270 -1.12 1.31 -4.71
C TRP A 270 -0.17 2.46 -4.37
N PHE A 271 -0.26 3.53 -5.14
CA PHE A 271 0.44 4.79 -4.89
C PHE A 271 -0.39 5.92 -5.47
N SER A 272 -0.50 7.02 -4.75
CA SER A 272 -1.18 8.23 -5.20
C SER A 272 -0.45 9.46 -4.67
N MET A 273 -0.72 10.63 -5.24
CA MET A 273 -0.33 11.85 -4.55
C MET A 273 -1.12 11.93 -3.22
N PRO A 274 -0.45 12.20 -2.09
CA PRO A 274 -1.14 12.31 -0.81
C PRO A 274 -2.08 13.53 -0.84
N THR A 275 -3.24 13.39 -0.21
CA THR A 275 -4.24 14.48 -0.13
C THR A 275 -4.08 15.33 1.13
N SER A 276 -3.46 14.75 2.18
CA SER A 276 -3.04 15.43 3.41
C SER A 276 -1.91 14.63 4.06
N ASP A 277 -1.34 15.16 5.15
CA ASP A 277 -0.26 14.48 5.88
C ASP A 277 -0.69 13.06 6.25
N ASN A 278 0.13 12.08 5.87
CA ASN A 278 -0.09 10.64 6.09
C ASN A 278 -1.45 10.10 5.56
N THR A 279 -2.05 10.75 4.56
CA THR A 279 -3.28 10.29 3.90
C THR A 279 -3.04 10.04 2.41
N ALA A 280 -3.10 8.77 2.01
CA ALA A 280 -2.98 8.32 0.62
C ALA A 280 -3.98 7.17 0.33
N HIS A 281 -3.79 6.45 -0.77
CA HIS A 281 -4.55 5.24 -1.14
C HIS A 281 -6.05 5.47 -1.41
N GLY A 282 -6.39 6.62 -1.99
CA GLY A 282 -7.73 6.90 -2.48
C GLY A 282 -8.19 5.90 -3.56
N MET A 283 -9.48 5.92 -3.88
CA MET A 283 -10.03 5.12 -4.97
C MET A 283 -9.59 5.71 -6.31
N GLU A 284 -8.93 4.90 -7.13
CA GLU A 284 -8.40 5.32 -8.42
C GLU A 284 -8.68 4.25 -9.48
N GLU A 285 -8.84 4.69 -10.73
CA GLU A 285 -9.03 3.79 -11.87
C GLU A 285 -7.88 2.80 -11.97
N CYS A 286 -8.22 1.51 -12.02
CA CYS A 286 -7.25 0.42 -12.03
C CYS A 286 -6.23 0.48 -10.87
N SER A 287 -6.61 1.02 -9.70
CA SER A 287 -5.78 1.14 -8.50
C SER A 287 -4.40 1.78 -8.74
N ARG A 288 -4.27 2.55 -9.84
CA ARG A 288 -2.97 3.03 -10.36
C ARG A 288 -1.94 1.90 -10.46
N MET A 289 -2.36 0.71 -10.89
CA MET A 289 -1.52 -0.47 -11.11
C MET A 289 -1.95 -1.26 -12.36
N GLY A 290 -2.49 -0.54 -13.34
CA GLY A 290 -2.87 -1.06 -14.64
C GLY A 290 -3.29 0.06 -15.58
N LEU A 291 -3.47 -0.27 -16.86
CA LEU A 291 -4.03 0.65 -17.85
C LEU A 291 -5.49 0.28 -18.14
N CYS A 292 -6.36 1.28 -18.24
CA CYS A 292 -7.75 1.05 -18.60
C CYS A 292 -7.91 0.86 -20.11
N ASP A 293 -8.47 -0.27 -20.54
CA ASP A 293 -8.96 -0.42 -21.92
C ASP A 293 -10.36 0.20 -22.04
N ARG A 294 -10.42 1.42 -22.58
CA ARG A 294 -11.65 2.19 -22.81
C ARG A 294 -12.69 1.49 -23.68
N GLN A 295 -12.32 0.46 -24.46
CA GLN A 295 -13.27 -0.29 -25.29
C GLN A 295 -13.96 -1.41 -24.52
N THR A 296 -13.29 -1.98 -23.52
CA THR A 296 -13.77 -3.14 -22.77
C THR A 296 -14.15 -2.80 -21.33
N GLY A 297 -13.66 -1.68 -20.78
CA GLY A 297 -13.84 -1.30 -19.38
C GLY A 297 -13.07 -2.22 -18.42
N VAL A 298 -12.03 -2.90 -18.91
CA VAL A 298 -11.21 -3.83 -18.14
C VAL A 298 -9.83 -3.24 -17.93
N CYS A 299 -9.32 -3.38 -16.71
CA CYS A 299 -7.95 -2.99 -16.38
C CYS A 299 -6.95 -4.06 -16.86
N ASP A 300 -5.97 -3.63 -17.65
CA ASP A 300 -4.79 -4.42 -17.97
C ASP A 300 -3.76 -4.23 -16.85
N CYS A 301 -3.77 -5.17 -15.90
CA CYS A 301 -2.97 -5.08 -14.68
C CYS A 301 -1.49 -5.32 -14.96
N ARG A 302 -0.63 -4.63 -14.21
CA ARG A 302 0.80 -4.94 -14.19
C ARG A 302 1.00 -6.39 -13.76
N GLU A 303 2.02 -7.05 -14.32
CA GLU A 303 2.43 -8.38 -13.88
C GLU A 303 2.62 -8.44 -12.35
N GLY A 304 2.03 -9.46 -11.72
CA GLY A 304 2.00 -9.61 -10.26
C GLY A 304 0.78 -8.98 -9.57
N PHE A 305 -0.12 -8.31 -10.31
CA PHE A 305 -1.34 -7.72 -9.76
C PHE A 305 -2.59 -8.29 -10.42
N GLU A 306 -3.67 -8.40 -9.65
CA GLU A 306 -4.97 -8.89 -10.10
C GLU A 306 -6.15 -8.17 -9.43
N GLY A 307 -7.36 -8.65 -9.72
CA GLY A 307 -8.61 -8.02 -9.32
C GLY A 307 -9.16 -7.16 -10.45
N SER A 308 -10.43 -6.79 -10.36
CA SER A 308 -11.10 -6.00 -11.40
C SER A 308 -10.49 -4.61 -11.59
N ALA A 309 -9.80 -4.10 -10.57
CA ALA A 309 -9.10 -2.82 -10.57
C ALA A 309 -7.59 -3.00 -10.31
N CYS A 310 -7.00 -4.19 -10.44
CA CYS A 310 -5.57 -4.40 -10.15
C CYS A 310 -5.17 -4.11 -8.69
N GLN A 311 -6.13 -4.22 -7.77
CA GLN A 311 -5.97 -3.85 -6.37
C GLN A 311 -5.25 -4.92 -5.53
N TYR A 312 -5.08 -6.15 -6.03
CA TYR A 312 -4.50 -7.24 -5.25
C TYR A 312 -3.12 -7.61 -5.79
N LEU A 313 -2.12 -7.66 -4.93
CA LEU A 313 -0.84 -8.29 -5.25
C LEU A 313 -1.02 -9.81 -5.17
N THR A 314 -0.71 -10.51 -6.25
CA THR A 314 -0.85 -11.95 -6.35
C THR A 314 0.31 -12.70 -5.73
N CYS A 315 0.05 -13.91 -5.28
CA CYS A 315 1.12 -14.81 -4.92
C CYS A 315 1.81 -15.33 -6.17
N GLU A 316 3.14 -15.27 -6.19
CA GLU A 316 3.93 -15.78 -7.29
C GLU A 316 3.68 -17.30 -7.47
N ASN A 317 3.47 -17.72 -8.72
CA ASN A 317 3.25 -19.11 -9.13
C ASN A 317 2.12 -19.84 -8.39
N ASP A 318 1.12 -19.12 -7.86
CA ASP A 318 0.00 -19.71 -7.10
C ASP A 318 0.50 -20.65 -5.98
N CYS A 319 1.48 -20.16 -5.22
CA CYS A 319 2.15 -20.91 -4.15
C CYS A 319 2.72 -22.26 -4.61
N SER A 320 3.16 -22.31 -5.87
CA SER A 320 3.72 -23.49 -6.54
C SER A 320 2.83 -24.74 -6.48
N GLY A 321 1.53 -24.58 -6.21
CA GLY A 321 0.58 -25.67 -5.94
C GLY A 321 0.79 -26.41 -4.61
N ASN A 322 1.67 -25.95 -3.72
CA ASN A 322 1.92 -26.53 -2.40
C ASN A 322 1.51 -25.59 -1.27
N GLY A 323 0.52 -24.74 -1.51
CA GLY A 323 0.03 -23.77 -0.54
C GLY A 323 -1.25 -23.10 -1.02
N GLN A 324 -1.73 -22.17 -0.20
CA GLN A 324 -2.88 -21.33 -0.50
C GLN A 324 -2.43 -19.86 -0.57
N CYS A 325 -2.79 -19.17 -1.64
CA CYS A 325 -2.61 -17.73 -1.71
C CYS A 325 -3.72 -17.03 -0.92
N LEU A 326 -3.33 -16.33 0.14
CA LEU A 326 -4.24 -15.71 1.10
C LEU A 326 -3.82 -14.26 1.34
N SER A 327 -4.80 -13.37 1.58
CA SER A 327 -4.53 -12.00 2.00
C SER A 327 -3.78 -11.97 3.35
N MET A 328 -3.08 -10.89 3.66
CA MET A 328 -2.43 -10.72 4.97
C MET A 328 -3.41 -10.88 6.15
N SER A 329 -4.64 -10.37 6.02
CA SER A 329 -5.71 -10.58 7.01
C SER A 329 -6.10 -12.05 7.17
N SER A 330 -6.20 -12.79 6.07
CA SER A 330 -6.54 -14.22 6.08
C SER A 330 -5.41 -15.08 6.64
N LEU A 331 -4.16 -14.70 6.38
CA LEU A 331 -2.98 -15.34 6.96
C LEU A 331 -2.89 -15.11 8.47
N ALA A 332 -3.14 -13.89 8.93
CA ALA A 332 -3.21 -13.61 10.37
C ALA A 332 -4.31 -14.45 11.04
N ALA A 333 -5.50 -14.51 10.43
CA ALA A 333 -6.63 -15.28 10.94
C ALA A 333 -6.34 -16.79 10.99
N ALA A 334 -5.58 -17.32 10.02
CA ALA A 334 -5.13 -18.70 10.01
C ALA A 334 -4.21 -19.05 11.21
N HIS A 335 -3.57 -18.05 11.82
CA HIS A 335 -2.77 -18.18 13.04
C HIS A 335 -3.48 -17.64 14.30
N GLY A 336 -4.80 -17.46 14.25
CA GLY A 336 -5.60 -17.02 15.39
C GLY A 336 -5.43 -15.55 15.78
N VAL A 337 -4.90 -14.71 14.89
CA VAL A 337 -4.68 -13.28 15.11
C VAL A 337 -5.52 -12.45 14.14
N ASP A 338 -6.03 -11.31 14.60
CA ASP A 338 -6.73 -10.34 13.74
C ASP A 338 -5.76 -9.28 13.21
N TYR A 339 -5.84 -8.99 11.90
CA TYR A 339 -5.02 -7.99 11.23
C TYR A 339 -5.84 -7.27 10.15
N GLY A 340 -5.93 -5.94 10.25
CA GLY A 340 -6.69 -5.10 9.31
C GLY A 340 -8.21 -5.16 9.47
N SER A 341 -8.69 -5.25 10.71
CA SER A 341 -10.13 -5.18 11.01
C SER A 341 -10.73 -3.79 10.86
N ASP A 342 -9.92 -2.72 10.95
CA ASP A 342 -10.32 -1.37 10.52
C ASP A 342 -9.84 -1.12 9.09
N PRO A 343 -10.73 -1.08 8.08
CA PRO A 343 -10.35 -0.82 6.69
C PRO A 343 -9.84 0.60 6.44
N ASN A 344 -9.91 1.50 7.43
CA ASN A 344 -9.40 2.87 7.33
C ASN A 344 -8.13 3.10 8.14
N ASP A 345 -7.56 2.07 8.80
CA ASP A 345 -6.30 2.21 9.51
C ASP A 345 -5.13 2.17 8.50
N PRO A 346 -4.41 3.30 8.29
CA PRO A 346 -3.31 3.35 7.34
C PRO A 346 -2.16 2.38 7.68
N LEU A 347 -2.03 1.94 8.93
CA LEU A 347 -0.99 0.98 9.33
C LEU A 347 -1.29 -0.46 8.92
N THR A 348 -2.53 -0.76 8.50
CA THR A 348 -2.96 -2.11 8.13
C THR A 348 -3.69 -2.14 6.79
N TRP A 349 -3.48 -1.12 5.95
CA TRP A 349 -4.07 -1.00 4.61
C TRP A 349 -3.77 -2.24 3.73
N ASP A 350 -2.58 -2.81 3.88
CA ASP A 350 -2.10 -3.99 3.16
C ASP A 350 -2.79 -5.29 3.53
N ALA A 351 -3.55 -5.30 4.64
CA ALA A 351 -4.30 -6.45 5.11
C ALA A 351 -5.13 -7.14 4.01
N HIS A 352 -5.68 -6.35 3.09
CA HIS A 352 -6.53 -6.83 1.99
C HIS A 352 -5.95 -6.56 0.59
N MET A 353 -4.80 -5.88 0.51
CA MET A 353 -4.15 -5.53 -0.76
C MET A 353 -3.00 -6.49 -1.09
N VAL A 354 -2.30 -6.98 -0.06
CA VAL A 354 -1.16 -7.88 -0.20
C VAL A 354 -1.57 -9.30 0.14
N SER A 355 -1.12 -10.24 -0.69
CA SER A 355 -1.30 -11.68 -0.45
C SER A 355 0.04 -12.38 -0.25
N GLY A 356 0.03 -13.44 0.54
CA GLY A 356 1.16 -14.33 0.76
C GLY A 356 0.73 -15.79 0.72
N CYS A 357 1.71 -16.69 0.70
CA CYS A 357 1.44 -18.12 0.67
C CYS A 357 1.40 -18.74 2.06
N LEU A 358 0.28 -19.38 2.40
CA LEU A 358 0.21 -20.36 3.48
C LEU A 358 0.66 -21.71 2.93
N CYS A 359 1.85 -22.17 3.31
CA CYS A 359 2.39 -23.42 2.79
C CYS A 359 1.71 -24.64 3.41
N SER A 360 1.52 -25.66 2.58
CA SER A 360 1.11 -26.99 3.04
C SER A 360 2.26 -27.66 3.81
N ASP A 361 1.91 -28.61 4.69
CA ASP A 361 2.88 -29.35 5.50
C ASP A 361 4.06 -29.89 4.67
N GLY A 362 5.26 -29.67 5.18
CA GLY A 362 6.51 -30.07 4.52
C GLY A 362 6.97 -29.14 3.41
N PHE A 363 6.33 -27.98 3.21
CA PHE A 363 6.78 -26.93 2.31
C PHE A 363 6.96 -25.59 3.01
N GLU A 364 7.87 -24.78 2.50
CA GLU A 364 8.22 -23.47 3.04
C GLU A 364 8.71 -22.50 1.96
N GLY A 365 9.05 -21.30 2.41
CA GLY A 365 9.50 -20.20 1.58
C GLY A 365 8.33 -19.38 1.02
N PRO A 366 8.63 -18.26 0.35
CA PRO A 366 7.62 -17.28 -0.05
C PRO A 366 6.61 -17.81 -1.07
N THR A 367 6.98 -18.84 -1.83
CA THR A 367 6.16 -19.44 -2.89
C THR A 367 5.83 -20.91 -2.63
N CYS A 368 6.11 -21.42 -1.43
CA CYS A 368 5.93 -22.83 -1.04
C CYS A 368 6.59 -23.83 -2.00
N LYS A 369 7.65 -23.40 -2.69
CA LYS A 369 8.41 -24.24 -3.61
C LYS A 369 9.40 -25.15 -2.88
N HIS A 370 9.90 -24.70 -1.74
CA HIS A 370 10.94 -25.40 -1.00
C HIS A 370 10.34 -26.44 -0.08
N ARG A 371 10.91 -27.64 -0.04
CA ARG A 371 10.58 -28.60 1.01
C ARG A 371 11.25 -28.18 2.31
N SER A 372 10.51 -28.30 3.40
CA SER A 372 11.04 -28.13 4.75
C SER A 372 11.90 -29.34 5.11
N CYS A 373 13.03 -29.10 5.77
CA CYS A 373 13.85 -30.16 6.33
C CYS A 373 13.56 -30.38 7.82
N PRO A 374 13.89 -31.58 8.35
CA PRO A 374 13.84 -31.84 9.77
C PRO A 374 14.64 -30.80 10.57
N LYS A 375 14.08 -30.37 11.69
CA LYS A 375 14.75 -29.48 12.65
C LYS A 375 15.18 -30.27 13.88
N GLY A 376 16.16 -29.82 14.63
CA GLY A 376 16.58 -30.57 15.82
C GLY A 376 17.55 -29.81 16.69
N ASP A 377 17.92 -30.47 17.77
CA ASP A 377 18.89 -30.00 18.75
C ASP A 377 20.30 -30.12 18.19
N ASP A 378 21.17 -29.15 18.48
CA ASP A 378 22.57 -29.22 18.10
C ASP A 378 23.32 -30.14 19.10
N PRO A 379 23.85 -31.30 18.68
CA PRO A 379 24.47 -32.26 19.60
C PRO A 379 25.74 -31.76 20.31
N ASN A 380 26.25 -30.59 19.94
CA ASN A 380 27.41 -29.98 20.60
C ASN A 380 27.03 -28.95 21.66
N THR A 381 25.78 -28.51 21.71
CA THR A 381 25.32 -27.67 22.81
C THR A 381 25.26 -28.52 24.08
N ARG A 382 25.52 -27.89 25.23
CA ARG A 382 25.68 -28.59 26.51
C ARG A 382 24.74 -28.00 27.54
N HIS A 383 24.40 -28.81 28.54
CA HIS A 383 23.54 -28.41 29.66
C HIS A 383 22.15 -27.94 29.21
N GLN A 384 21.61 -28.67 28.23
CA GLN A 384 20.29 -28.39 27.70
C GLN A 384 19.24 -29.28 28.37
N ASN A 385 18.00 -28.80 28.38
CA ASN A 385 16.86 -29.53 28.90
C ASN A 385 15.70 -29.45 27.91
N ASN A 386 14.82 -30.45 27.99
CA ASN A 386 13.54 -30.44 27.31
C ASN A 386 12.57 -29.50 28.02
N GLU A 387 11.56 -29.03 27.29
CA GLU A 387 10.43 -28.33 27.90
C GLU A 387 9.58 -29.34 28.70
N ILE A 388 9.15 -28.95 29.89
CA ILE A 388 8.14 -29.68 30.67
C ILE A 388 7.00 -28.74 31.01
N GLN A 389 5.79 -29.15 30.63
CA GLN A 389 4.55 -28.48 30.99
C GLN A 389 3.73 -29.40 31.89
N VAL A 390 3.03 -28.83 32.87
CA VAL A 390 2.27 -29.56 33.88
C VAL A 390 0.79 -29.35 33.64
N LEU A 391 0.08 -30.44 33.35
CA LEU A 391 -1.38 -30.46 33.28
C LEU A 391 -1.93 -30.85 34.66
N SER A 392 -2.62 -29.91 35.30
CA SER A 392 -3.30 -30.12 36.57
C SER A 392 -4.82 -30.19 36.36
N CYS A 393 -5.47 -31.21 36.94
CA CYS A 393 -6.92 -31.37 36.84
C CYS A 393 -7.55 -31.87 38.14
N VAL A 394 -8.61 -31.20 38.58
CA VAL A 394 -9.48 -31.61 39.67
C VAL A 394 -10.86 -31.90 39.10
N ASP A 395 -11.38 -33.10 39.36
CA ASP A 395 -12.74 -33.50 38.99
C ASP A 395 -13.28 -34.46 40.05
N SER A 396 -14.49 -34.23 40.55
CA SER A 396 -15.02 -34.95 41.71
C SER A 396 -15.94 -36.12 41.36
N ASP A 397 -16.39 -36.22 40.11
CA ASP A 397 -17.40 -37.20 39.69
C ASP A 397 -17.00 -38.08 38.50
N ASP A 398 -15.70 -38.10 38.15
CA ASP A 398 -15.09 -38.88 37.06
C ASP A 398 -15.84 -38.70 35.72
N SER A 399 -16.37 -37.50 35.48
CA SER A 399 -17.24 -37.21 34.35
C SER A 399 -16.69 -36.07 33.50
N GLY A 400 -17.08 -36.05 32.23
CA GLY A 400 -16.69 -34.98 31.33
C GLY A 400 -15.42 -35.22 30.52
N GLU A 401 -15.11 -34.19 29.74
CA GLU A 401 -14.09 -34.18 28.71
C GLU A 401 -13.59 -32.75 28.47
N PHE A 402 -12.40 -32.65 27.89
CA PHE A 402 -11.80 -31.39 27.47
C PHE A 402 -10.92 -31.63 26.25
N SER A 403 -10.52 -30.57 25.57
CA SER A 403 -9.55 -30.65 24.46
C SER A 403 -8.23 -30.03 24.88
N ILE A 404 -7.13 -30.73 24.58
CA ILE A 404 -5.77 -30.19 24.68
C ILE A 404 -5.33 -29.79 23.27
N GLY A 405 -4.89 -28.55 23.09
CA GLY A 405 -4.44 -28.01 21.81
C GLY A 405 -2.98 -27.58 21.82
N PHE A 406 -2.32 -27.72 20.67
CA PHE A 406 -0.98 -27.22 20.39
C PHE A 406 -0.95 -26.64 18.97
N GLY A 407 -0.63 -25.36 18.83
CA GLY A 407 -0.85 -24.64 17.57
C GLY A 407 -2.32 -24.70 17.16
N ASP A 408 -2.58 -25.11 15.91
CA ASP A 408 -3.92 -25.20 15.34
C ASP A 408 -4.56 -26.61 15.44
N GLU A 409 -3.85 -27.56 16.07
CA GLU A 409 -4.32 -28.92 16.27
C GLU A 409 -4.80 -29.15 17.71
N SER A 410 -5.79 -30.04 17.89
CA SER A 410 -6.25 -30.43 19.23
C SER A 410 -6.75 -31.87 19.28
N VAL A 411 -6.67 -32.45 20.48
CA VAL A 411 -7.18 -33.77 20.81
C VAL A 411 -8.13 -33.73 21.98
N GLN A 412 -9.18 -34.54 21.90
CA GLN A 412 -10.17 -34.68 22.96
C GLN A 412 -9.72 -35.71 23.99
N ILE A 413 -9.80 -35.35 25.27
CA ILE A 413 -9.37 -36.13 26.43
C ILE A 413 -10.54 -36.29 27.40
N MET A 414 -10.76 -37.52 27.87
CA MET A 414 -11.74 -37.82 28.91
C MET A 414 -11.16 -37.51 30.29
N SER A 415 -11.98 -37.11 31.27
CA SER A 415 -11.53 -36.87 32.65
C SER A 415 -10.81 -38.08 33.28
N THR A 416 -11.25 -39.28 32.91
CA THR A 416 -10.72 -40.57 33.36
C THR A 416 -9.47 -41.05 32.60
N ALA A 417 -8.96 -40.27 31.64
CA ALA A 417 -7.78 -40.64 30.86
C ALA A 417 -6.54 -40.80 31.76
N THR A 418 -5.68 -41.75 31.41
CA THR A 418 -4.39 -41.94 32.10
C THR A 418 -3.29 -41.10 31.45
N ALA A 419 -2.13 -40.99 32.13
CA ALA A 419 -0.94 -40.38 31.53
C ALA A 419 -0.59 -41.01 30.15
N ALA A 420 -0.74 -42.33 30.01
CA ALA A 420 -0.48 -43.05 28.76
C ALA A 420 -1.51 -42.73 27.65
N ASP A 421 -2.77 -42.48 28.02
CA ASP A 421 -3.80 -42.07 27.07
C ASP A 421 -3.52 -40.66 26.54
N ILE A 422 -3.06 -39.76 27.41
CA ILE A 422 -2.65 -38.40 27.01
C ILE A 422 -1.40 -38.45 26.13
N GLU A 423 -0.38 -39.22 26.49
CA GLU A 423 0.81 -39.41 25.65
C GLU A 423 0.43 -39.91 24.26
N THR A 424 -0.44 -40.92 24.20
CA THR A 424 -0.92 -41.47 22.94
C THR A 424 -1.67 -40.42 22.12
N ALA A 425 -2.55 -39.65 22.75
CA ALA A 425 -3.33 -38.61 22.07
C ALA A 425 -2.43 -37.47 21.56
N LEU A 426 -1.53 -36.92 22.38
CA LEU A 426 -0.65 -35.82 21.98
C LEU A 426 0.31 -36.24 20.86
N ASN A 427 0.84 -37.47 20.89
CA ASN A 427 1.69 -38.01 19.83
C ASN A 427 0.96 -38.29 18.49
N THR A 428 -0.35 -38.02 18.40
CA THR A 428 -1.07 -38.01 17.10
C THR A 428 -1.07 -36.67 16.40
N LEU A 429 -0.70 -35.58 17.08
CA LEU A 429 -0.65 -34.25 16.50
C LEU A 429 0.62 -34.10 15.67
N ALA A 430 0.52 -33.67 14.41
CA ALA A 430 1.69 -33.56 13.55
C ALA A 430 2.69 -32.50 14.04
N SER A 431 2.16 -31.45 14.68
CA SER A 431 2.92 -30.39 15.35
C SER A 431 3.63 -30.85 16.62
N ILE A 432 3.19 -31.95 17.24
CA ILE A 432 3.83 -32.62 18.37
C ILE A 432 4.28 -34.01 17.91
N GLU A 433 5.46 -34.08 17.32
CA GLU A 433 5.98 -35.35 16.83
C GLU A 433 6.26 -36.35 17.95
N ARG A 434 6.74 -35.87 19.12
CA ARG A 434 7.00 -36.75 20.26
C ARG A 434 6.99 -36.03 21.61
N VAL A 435 6.13 -36.50 22.51
CA VAL A 435 6.12 -36.22 23.95
C VAL A 435 6.19 -37.52 24.75
N VAL A 436 6.60 -37.39 26.01
CA VAL A 436 6.43 -38.42 27.04
C VAL A 436 5.59 -37.81 28.16
N VAL A 437 4.64 -38.58 28.69
CA VAL A 437 3.77 -38.12 29.77
C VAL A 437 3.93 -39.01 31.00
N SER A 438 4.24 -38.39 32.14
CA SER A 438 4.40 -39.08 33.42
C SER A 438 3.57 -38.40 34.50
N TYR A 439 3.20 -39.13 35.56
CA TYR A 439 2.59 -38.48 36.73
C TYR A 439 3.61 -37.60 37.44
N SER A 440 3.23 -36.37 37.78
CA SER A 440 4.11 -35.44 38.50
C SER A 440 4.50 -35.96 39.89
N ASP A 441 3.66 -36.81 40.49
CA ASP A 441 3.98 -37.54 41.72
C ASP A 441 4.64 -38.89 41.37
N PRO A 442 5.93 -39.08 41.72
CA PRO A 442 6.66 -40.31 41.39
C PRO A 442 6.19 -41.54 42.16
N GLU A 443 5.37 -41.40 43.21
CA GLU A 443 4.76 -42.55 43.91
C GLU A 443 3.61 -43.17 43.10
N ILE A 444 3.16 -42.49 42.04
CA ILE A 444 2.02 -42.88 41.22
C ILE A 444 2.52 -43.56 39.94
N TYR A 445 2.42 -44.89 39.91
CA TYR A 445 2.76 -45.69 38.73
C TYR A 445 1.91 -46.97 38.66
N VAL A 446 1.81 -47.57 37.48
CA VAL A 446 1.07 -48.82 37.28
C VAL A 446 1.65 -49.93 38.16
N GLY A 447 0.86 -50.38 39.14
CA GLY A 447 1.27 -51.42 40.09
C GLY A 447 1.85 -50.89 41.41
N ALA A 448 1.76 -49.58 41.69
CA ALA A 448 2.11 -49.06 43.00
C ALA A 448 1.15 -49.60 44.10
N PRO A 449 1.66 -49.95 45.30
CA PRO A 449 0.83 -50.48 46.37
C PRO A 449 -0.02 -49.38 47.02
N ASN A 450 -1.26 -49.70 47.37
CA ASN A 450 -2.20 -48.80 48.07
C ASN A 450 -2.61 -47.54 47.28
N LEU A 451 -2.68 -47.64 45.96
CA LEU A 451 -3.29 -46.60 45.13
C LEU A 451 -4.81 -46.58 45.30
N ASP A 452 -5.39 -45.38 45.30
CA ASP A 452 -6.83 -45.18 45.17
C ASP A 452 -7.32 -45.65 43.79
N SER A 453 -8.61 -45.97 43.65
CA SER A 453 -9.15 -46.56 42.43
C SER A 453 -9.09 -45.65 41.20
N ASP A 454 -9.01 -44.34 41.43
CA ASP A 454 -8.88 -43.25 40.47
C ASP A 454 -7.42 -42.74 40.37
N ALA A 455 -6.47 -43.34 41.10
CA ALA A 455 -5.10 -42.84 41.20
C ALA A 455 -4.26 -42.97 39.92
N LEU A 456 -4.83 -43.39 38.78
CA LEU A 456 -4.20 -43.31 37.46
C LEU A 456 -4.95 -42.36 36.51
N GLN A 457 -6.03 -41.73 36.96
CA GLN A 457 -6.72 -40.72 36.16
C GLN A 457 -5.91 -39.42 36.21
N VAL A 458 -5.58 -38.83 35.05
CA VAL A 458 -6.16 -37.55 34.67
C VAL A 458 -6.54 -36.58 35.79
N CYS A 459 -7.84 -36.41 35.84
CA CYS A 459 -8.55 -35.60 36.79
C CYS A 459 -8.91 -36.45 38.00
N ARG A 460 -8.71 -35.91 39.21
CA ARG A 460 -9.08 -36.60 40.46
C ARG A 460 -9.68 -35.63 41.44
N ALA A 461 -10.50 -36.14 42.35
CA ALA A 461 -11.04 -35.33 43.44
C ALA A 461 -9.93 -34.79 44.35
N SER A 462 -8.80 -35.51 44.47
CA SER A 462 -7.63 -35.10 45.24
C SER A 462 -6.70 -34.13 44.49
N GLY A 463 -6.95 -33.86 43.21
CA GLY A 463 -6.06 -33.15 42.30
C GLY A 463 -5.07 -34.10 41.63
N GLY A 464 -5.27 -34.34 40.33
CA GLY A 464 -4.33 -35.06 39.48
C GLY A 464 -3.38 -34.09 38.78
N SER A 465 -2.14 -34.53 38.55
CA SER A 465 -1.12 -33.78 37.85
C SER A 465 -0.25 -34.71 37.02
N VAL A 466 -0.02 -34.34 35.76
CA VAL A 466 0.90 -35.03 34.86
C VAL A 466 1.88 -34.03 34.25
N ASP A 467 3.11 -34.48 34.10
CA ASP A 467 4.19 -33.78 33.42
C ASP A 467 4.21 -34.24 31.95
N VAL A 468 4.12 -33.29 31.03
CA VAL A 468 4.26 -33.47 29.59
C VAL A 468 5.63 -32.96 29.19
N GLU A 469 6.55 -33.89 28.92
CA GLU A 469 7.91 -33.57 28.46
C GLU A 469 7.95 -33.59 26.92
N PHE A 470 8.30 -32.45 26.32
CA PHE A 470 8.44 -32.34 24.86
C PHE A 470 9.80 -32.86 24.42
N LEU A 471 9.79 -33.95 23.65
CA LEU A 471 11.00 -34.49 23.04
C LEU A 471 11.20 -33.93 21.63
N VAL A 472 10.11 -33.76 20.86
CA VAL A 472 10.08 -33.10 19.56
C VAL A 472 8.70 -32.44 19.36
N PRO A 473 8.61 -31.13 19.03
CA PRO A 473 9.71 -30.19 18.81
C PRO A 473 10.54 -29.92 20.07
N THR A 474 11.82 -29.59 19.89
CA THR A 474 12.73 -29.20 20.98
C THR A 474 12.67 -27.69 21.22
N GLY A 475 13.34 -27.22 22.28
CA GLY A 475 13.41 -25.80 22.64
C GLY A 475 12.23 -25.31 23.47
N ASN A 476 12.10 -23.99 23.58
CA ASN A 476 11.00 -23.34 24.30
C ASN A 476 9.75 -23.35 23.41
N VAL A 477 8.80 -24.22 23.73
CA VAL A 477 7.58 -24.43 22.93
C VAL A 477 6.38 -23.72 23.58
N PRO A 478 5.37 -23.30 22.79
CA PRO A 478 4.17 -22.68 23.35
C PRO A 478 3.46 -23.55 24.39
N GLU A 479 2.83 -22.91 25.37
CA GLU A 479 2.02 -23.61 26.38
C GLU A 479 0.80 -24.31 25.74
N LEU A 480 0.52 -25.54 26.14
CA LEU A 480 -0.66 -26.29 25.70
C LEU A 480 -1.94 -25.54 26.10
N THR A 481 -2.87 -25.45 25.16
CA THR A 481 -4.14 -24.77 25.39
C THR A 481 -5.21 -25.75 25.82
N ILE A 482 -6.13 -25.30 26.69
CA ILE A 482 -7.29 -26.07 27.11
C ILE A 482 -8.54 -25.40 26.53
N SER A 483 -9.37 -26.20 25.86
CA SER A 483 -10.63 -25.75 25.28
C SER A 483 -11.73 -26.79 25.44
N SER A 484 -12.96 -26.45 25.05
CA SER A 484 -14.10 -27.38 24.97
C SER A 484 -14.36 -28.17 26.25
N VAL A 485 -14.20 -27.53 27.42
CA VAL A 485 -14.35 -28.17 28.73
C VAL A 485 -15.83 -28.41 29.02
N VAL A 486 -16.21 -29.68 29.22
CA VAL A 486 -17.58 -30.10 29.54
C VAL A 486 -17.54 -31.11 30.68
N GLY A 487 -18.28 -30.87 31.75
CA GLY A 487 -18.46 -31.84 32.84
C GLY A 487 -17.35 -31.89 33.89
N ILE A 488 -16.25 -31.15 33.72
CA ILE A 488 -15.21 -31.00 34.76
C ILE A 488 -15.68 -30.01 35.82
N ASP A 489 -15.75 -30.43 37.09
CA ASP A 489 -16.29 -29.60 38.19
C ASP A 489 -15.24 -28.90 39.07
N GLY A 490 -13.95 -29.12 38.80
CA GLY A 490 -12.83 -28.50 39.49
C GLY A 490 -11.89 -27.67 38.62
N ALA A 491 -10.70 -27.38 39.14
CA ALA A 491 -9.68 -26.59 38.45
C ALA A 491 -8.97 -27.43 37.37
N LEU A 492 -8.80 -26.86 36.19
CA LEU A 492 -8.09 -27.47 35.06
C LEU A 492 -7.18 -26.41 34.43
N SER A 493 -5.87 -26.69 34.36
CA SER A 493 -4.87 -25.74 33.89
C SER A 493 -3.61 -26.43 33.38
N VAL A 494 -2.94 -25.80 32.42
CA VAL A 494 -1.56 -26.10 32.06
C VAL A 494 -0.67 -24.98 32.59
N THR A 495 0.51 -25.33 33.07
CA THR A 495 1.58 -24.36 33.32
C THR A 495 2.93 -24.91 32.91
N THR A 496 3.78 -24.07 32.35
CA THR A 496 5.20 -24.37 32.10
C THR A 496 5.99 -24.53 33.42
N SER A 497 6.58 -25.71 33.66
CA SER A 497 7.43 -25.96 34.84
C SER A 497 8.92 -25.88 34.54
N GLN A 498 9.31 -26.19 33.31
CA GLN A 498 10.68 -26.10 32.83
C GLN A 498 10.70 -25.64 31.38
N GLU A 499 11.31 -24.47 31.14
CA GLU A 499 11.58 -24.00 29.78
C GLU A 499 12.66 -24.86 29.10
N GLY A 500 12.38 -25.29 27.88
CA GLY A 500 13.29 -26.02 27.02
C GLY A 500 14.39 -25.12 26.49
N THR A 501 15.62 -25.62 26.55
CA THR A 501 16.83 -24.87 26.14
C THR A 501 17.56 -25.49 24.96
N LYS A 502 17.04 -26.59 24.43
CA LYS A 502 17.52 -27.22 23.20
C LYS A 502 17.29 -26.33 21.99
N GLU A 503 18.16 -26.40 20.98
CA GLU A 503 17.87 -25.75 19.71
C GLU A 503 16.75 -26.51 18.97
N TYR A 504 16.05 -25.83 18.06
CA TYR A 504 15.14 -26.45 17.10
C TYR A 504 15.45 -25.93 15.71
N ASP A 505 16.69 -26.19 15.29
CA ASP A 505 17.27 -25.61 14.09
C ASP A 505 17.27 -26.58 12.92
N VAL A 506 17.14 -26.05 11.70
CA VAL A 506 17.17 -26.84 10.46
C VAL A 506 18.44 -27.67 10.42
N CYS A 507 18.26 -28.98 10.25
CA CYS A 507 19.34 -29.96 10.23
C CYS A 507 20.28 -29.86 11.46
N SER A 508 19.74 -29.51 12.63
CA SER A 508 20.47 -29.41 13.91
C SER A 508 21.72 -28.51 13.84
N ASN A 509 21.77 -27.54 12.91
CA ASN A 509 22.98 -26.77 12.56
C ASN A 509 24.19 -27.64 12.14
N ARG A 510 23.96 -28.91 11.80
CA ARG A 510 24.98 -29.92 11.46
C ARG A 510 24.77 -30.55 10.09
N GLY A 511 23.91 -29.95 9.28
CA GLY A 511 23.77 -30.27 7.87
C GLY A 511 23.25 -29.09 7.06
N LEU A 512 23.17 -29.29 5.74
CA LEU A 512 22.49 -28.39 4.82
C LEU A 512 21.15 -29.01 4.44
N CYS A 513 20.11 -28.18 4.36
CA CYS A 513 18.82 -28.63 3.85
C CYS A 513 18.85 -28.69 2.32
N ASP A 514 18.62 -29.87 1.75
CA ASP A 514 18.23 -29.98 0.34
C ASP A 514 16.74 -29.68 0.22
N HIS A 515 16.43 -28.45 -0.19
CA HIS A 515 15.05 -27.98 -0.34
C HIS A 515 14.30 -28.61 -1.53
N GLU A 516 14.93 -29.40 -2.39
CA GLU A 516 14.23 -30.16 -3.44
C GLU A 516 13.69 -31.48 -2.86
N THR A 517 14.45 -32.14 -1.98
CA THR A 517 14.08 -33.43 -1.38
C THR A 517 13.50 -33.32 0.02
N GLY A 518 13.75 -32.23 0.75
CA GLY A 518 13.41 -32.06 2.16
C GLY A 518 14.30 -32.89 3.10
N LEU A 519 15.52 -33.23 2.67
CA LEU A 519 16.44 -34.07 3.43
C LEU A 519 17.65 -33.26 3.89
N CYS A 520 18.17 -33.59 5.07
CA CYS A 520 19.40 -32.99 5.56
C CYS A 520 20.65 -33.72 5.05
N GLU A 521 21.54 -32.98 4.41
CA GLU A 521 22.89 -33.43 4.07
C GLU A 521 23.83 -33.15 5.25
N CYS A 522 24.08 -34.16 6.08
CA CYS A 522 24.88 -34.00 7.30
C CYS A 522 26.36 -33.74 7.02
N PHE A 523 26.95 -32.82 7.77
CA PHE A 523 28.38 -32.62 7.81
C PHE A 523 29.09 -33.86 8.35
N THR A 524 30.36 -34.02 7.98
CA THR A 524 31.16 -35.17 8.41
C THR A 524 31.19 -35.31 9.93
N GLY A 525 30.85 -36.50 10.42
CA GLY A 525 30.78 -36.81 11.85
C GLY A 525 29.40 -36.64 12.48
N PHE A 526 28.36 -36.30 11.69
CA PHE A 526 26.98 -36.16 12.13
C PHE A 526 26.05 -37.06 11.30
N GLY A 527 24.92 -37.45 11.88
CA GLY A 527 23.93 -38.31 11.25
C GLY A 527 22.58 -38.27 11.96
N SER A 528 21.67 -39.14 11.52
CA SER A 528 20.28 -39.18 11.98
C SER A 528 20.16 -39.45 13.49
N SER A 529 19.30 -38.69 14.16
CA SER A 529 19.12 -38.74 15.60
C SER A 529 17.76 -39.29 16.03
N ASP A 530 17.55 -39.46 17.33
CA ASP A 530 16.24 -39.68 17.95
C ASP A 530 15.61 -38.36 18.48
N GLY A 531 16.20 -37.21 18.17
CA GLY A 531 15.87 -35.89 18.74
C GLY A 531 16.48 -35.65 20.12
N GLN A 532 16.99 -36.68 20.79
CA GLN A 532 17.47 -36.64 22.19
C GLN A 532 18.98 -36.90 22.29
N GLY A 533 19.72 -36.67 21.20
CA GLY A 533 21.17 -36.76 21.13
C GLY A 533 21.69 -38.20 20.97
N GLN A 534 20.83 -39.19 20.75
CA GLN A 534 21.21 -40.56 20.40
C GLN A 534 20.97 -40.85 18.92
N ALA A 535 21.53 -41.95 18.42
CA ALA A 535 21.27 -42.41 17.06
C ALA A 535 19.80 -42.78 16.88
N GLY A 536 19.18 -42.35 15.79
CA GLY A 536 17.79 -42.64 15.49
C GLY A 536 17.46 -42.54 14.01
N HIS A 537 16.17 -42.41 13.71
CA HIS A 537 15.64 -42.39 12.34
C HIS A 537 15.27 -40.98 11.84
N ARG A 538 15.48 -39.96 12.67
CA ARG A 538 15.25 -38.58 12.29
C ARG A 538 16.44 -38.09 11.48
N ASP A 539 16.27 -37.86 10.18
CA ASP A 539 17.34 -37.40 9.29
C ASP A 539 17.64 -35.90 9.50
N ASP A 540 17.98 -35.51 10.74
CA ASP A 540 18.19 -34.13 11.19
C ASP A 540 19.65 -33.78 11.47
N CYS A 541 20.58 -34.72 11.34
CA CYS A 541 22.00 -34.52 11.70
C CYS A 541 22.25 -34.25 13.19
N GLY A 542 21.27 -34.54 14.05
CA GLY A 542 21.32 -34.30 15.49
C GLY A 542 22.14 -35.32 16.28
N TYR A 543 22.74 -36.33 15.64
CA TYR A 543 23.55 -37.34 16.30
C TYR A 543 25.02 -37.26 15.90
N ARG A 544 25.91 -37.31 16.89
CA ARG A 544 27.36 -37.38 16.66
C ARG A 544 27.79 -38.81 16.39
N LEU A 545 28.26 -39.07 15.17
CA LEU A 545 28.88 -40.34 14.82
C LEU A 545 30.21 -40.47 15.57
N GLU A 546 30.39 -41.55 16.33
CA GLU A 546 31.70 -41.87 16.90
C GLU A 546 32.68 -42.11 15.75
N TYR A 547 33.72 -41.26 15.66
CA TYR A 547 34.73 -41.35 14.60
C TYR A 547 35.31 -42.77 14.51
N ALA A 548 35.02 -43.47 13.42
CA ALA A 548 35.97 -44.40 12.84
C ALA A 548 37.16 -43.56 12.34
N PHE A 549 38.16 -43.34 13.21
CA PHE A 549 39.50 -43.02 12.76
C PHE A 549 40.00 -44.23 11.96
N ASP A 550 39.92 -44.17 10.63
CA ASP A 550 40.74 -45.06 9.82
C ASP A 550 42.19 -44.54 9.84
N SER A 551 43.05 -45.52 10.13
CA SER A 551 44.51 -45.52 10.15
C SER A 551 45.19 -44.96 8.92
#